data_AF-A0A6M3IR30-F1
#
_entry.id   AF-A0A6M3IR30-F1
#
_cell.length_a   1.000
_cell.length_b   1.000
_cell.length_c   1.000
_cell.angle_alpha   90.00
_cell.angle_beta   90.00
_cell.angle_gamma   90.00
#
_symmetry.space_group_name_H-M   'P 1'
#
loop_
_entity.id
_entity.type
_entity.pdbx_description
1 polymer ?
#
loop_
_entity_poly.entity_id
_entity_poly.type
_entity_poly.pdbx_seq_one_letter_code
_entity_poly.pdbx_strand_id
1 'polypeptide(L)'
;MDTPFLKLTHNPPVLLEQKDVIESFKKIDPTSTCNSKLHRQLKYCRKSAGWGTDHVGSGRCKLHGGCSTGPKSGTLRYSDFVPTDLIEKYEEFALESDKDIKCLNDEIALLRAKIAVVESKNKDEKYDKQILMYMEEMRRLVETKQKVEEGIKHKIDISVVHSVVDDVIKIIDRRIEDNELKKAIAVDMRHIHIPDFI
;
A
#
# COMPACT_ATOMS: atom_id res chain seq x y z
N MET A 1 -69.72 0.02 3.31
CA MET A 1 -68.58 -0.23 4.22
C MET A 1 -67.41 -0.53 3.33
N ASP A 2 -66.58 0.45 3.02
CA ASP A 2 -65.33 0.28 2.28
C ASP A 2 -64.50 1.54 2.51
N THR A 3 -63.36 1.40 3.21
CA THR A 3 -62.31 2.42 3.24
C THR A 3 -61.05 1.78 2.67
N PRO A 4 -60.41 2.41 1.65
CA PRO A 4 -59.25 1.82 1.02
C PRO A 4 -58.01 1.99 1.90
N PHE A 5 -57.29 0.88 2.11
CA PHE A 5 -55.96 0.85 2.70
C PHE A 5 -54.98 1.70 1.88
N LEU A 6 -54.57 2.85 2.43
CA LEU A 6 -53.39 3.57 1.97
C LEU A 6 -52.14 2.73 2.27
N LYS A 7 -51.57 2.11 1.24
CA LYS A 7 -50.22 1.53 1.30
C LYS A 7 -49.23 2.69 1.44
N LEU A 8 -48.68 2.87 2.65
CA LEU A 8 -47.48 3.65 2.87
C LEU A 8 -46.32 2.91 2.19
N THR A 9 -45.89 3.39 1.02
CA THR A 9 -44.60 3.01 0.47
C THR A 9 -43.53 3.66 1.33
N HIS A 10 -42.90 2.86 2.20
CA HIS A 10 -41.66 3.26 2.84
C HIS A 10 -40.58 3.37 1.77
N ASN A 11 -40.44 4.54 1.17
CA ASN A 11 -39.17 4.89 0.53
C ASN A 11 -38.13 5.02 1.66
N PRO A 12 -37.09 4.19 1.70
CA PRO A 12 -36.01 4.37 2.66
C PRO A 12 -35.38 5.75 2.42
N PRO A 13 -34.93 6.46 3.48
CA PRO A 13 -34.24 7.72 3.30
C PRO A 13 -33.01 7.48 2.42
N VAL A 14 -32.93 8.25 1.34
CA VAL A 14 -31.78 8.32 0.45
C VAL A 14 -30.55 8.55 1.32
N LEU A 15 -29.68 7.54 1.40
CA LEU A 15 -28.35 7.66 1.96
C LEU A 15 -27.57 8.61 1.04
N LEU A 16 -27.66 9.91 1.30
CA LEU A 16 -26.67 10.86 0.82
C LEU A 16 -25.31 10.32 1.26
N GLU A 17 -24.47 10.03 0.28
CA GLU A 17 -23.18 9.40 0.50
C GLU A 17 -22.36 10.22 1.51
N GLN A 18 -21.95 9.59 2.60
CA GLN A 18 -21.18 10.21 3.70
C GLN A 18 -19.82 10.78 3.27
N LYS A 19 -19.43 10.62 2.00
CA LYS A 19 -18.14 11.07 1.47
C LYS A 19 -18.06 12.59 1.34
N ASP A 20 -19.15 13.27 1.01
CA ASP A 20 -19.12 14.71 0.70
C ASP A 20 -19.10 15.62 1.95
N VAL A 21 -19.44 15.09 3.13
CA VAL A 21 -19.43 15.87 4.39
C VAL A 21 -18.05 15.89 5.06
N ILE A 22 -17.22 14.87 4.79
CA ILE A 22 -15.90 14.71 5.42
C ILE A 22 -14.88 15.73 4.87
N GLU A 23 -15.14 16.29 3.69
CA GLU A 23 -14.17 17.07 2.90
C GLU A 23 -13.90 18.50 3.41
N SER A 24 -14.65 19.03 4.39
CA SER A 24 -14.56 20.45 4.78
C SER A 24 -13.91 20.77 6.12
N PHE A 25 -13.56 19.79 6.97
CA PHE A 25 -12.92 20.09 8.25
C PHE A 25 -11.43 20.36 8.04
N LYS A 26 -11.03 21.62 7.93
CA LYS A 26 -9.61 22.01 7.87
C LYS A 26 -8.89 21.69 9.19
N LYS A 27 -7.59 21.37 9.13
CA LYS A 27 -6.79 21.26 10.36
C LYS A 27 -6.60 22.69 10.91
N ILE A 28 -6.99 22.93 12.16
CA ILE A 28 -6.83 24.22 12.83
C ILE A 28 -5.78 24.07 13.92
N ASP A 29 -4.82 24.98 13.98
CA ASP A 29 -3.76 24.97 15.00
C ASP A 29 -4.29 25.34 16.40
N PRO A 30 -3.63 24.85 17.46
CA PRO A 30 -4.04 25.17 18.81
C PRO A 30 -3.79 26.66 19.07
N THR A 31 -4.74 27.28 19.78
CA THR A 31 -4.66 28.68 20.20
C THR A 31 -4.86 28.73 21.71
N SER A 32 -5.90 29.40 22.23
CA SER A 32 -6.33 29.25 23.62
C SER A 32 -6.99 27.89 23.89
N THR A 33 -7.45 27.21 22.83
CA THR A 33 -8.04 25.87 22.86
C THR A 33 -7.28 24.88 22.00
N CYS A 34 -7.43 23.59 22.30
CA CYS A 34 -6.75 22.49 21.63
C CYS A 34 -7.05 22.43 20.13
N ASN A 35 -8.28 22.70 19.68
CA ASN A 35 -8.68 22.72 18.28
C ASN A 35 -8.44 21.43 17.46
N SER A 36 -8.14 20.30 18.10
CA SER A 36 -7.99 19.02 17.39
C SER A 36 -9.34 18.50 16.90
N LYS A 37 -9.38 17.81 15.76
CA LYS A 37 -10.61 17.23 15.20
C LYS A 37 -11.12 16.09 16.08
N LEU A 38 -12.43 16.08 16.33
CA LEU A 38 -13.14 14.98 16.99
C LEU A 38 -13.78 14.10 15.91
N HIS A 39 -13.15 12.98 15.60
CA HIS A 39 -13.55 12.07 14.51
C HIS A 39 -15.00 11.56 14.59
N ARG A 40 -15.59 11.52 15.80
CA ARG A 40 -16.97 11.03 16.00
C ARG A 40 -18.06 12.11 15.92
N GLN A 41 -17.70 13.39 15.96
CA GLN A 41 -18.66 14.47 16.21
C GLN A 41 -18.60 15.63 15.22
N LEU A 42 -17.72 15.58 14.21
CA LEU A 42 -17.51 16.68 13.24
C LEU A 42 -17.35 18.03 13.97
N LYS A 43 -16.56 18.05 15.05
CA LYS A 43 -16.33 19.23 15.89
C LYS A 43 -14.85 19.31 16.29
N TYR A 44 -14.40 20.47 16.76
CA TYR A 44 -13.07 20.65 17.31
C TYR A 44 -13.06 20.53 18.84
N CYS A 45 -11.93 20.08 19.39
CA CYS A 45 -11.71 20.00 20.83
C CYS A 45 -11.68 21.38 21.46
N ARG A 46 -12.61 21.64 22.40
CA ARG A 46 -12.73 22.91 23.15
C ARG A 46 -12.01 22.93 24.49
N LYS A 47 -11.21 21.90 24.81
CA LYS A 47 -10.35 21.93 25.99
C LYS A 47 -9.32 23.05 25.84
N SER A 48 -8.90 23.65 26.95
CA SER A 48 -7.80 24.62 26.93
C SER A 48 -6.55 24.01 26.29
N ALA A 49 -5.76 24.84 25.63
CA ALA A 49 -4.48 24.42 25.10
C ALA A 49 -3.60 23.84 26.22
N GLY A 50 -2.88 22.76 25.93
CA GLY A 50 -2.05 22.07 26.92
C GLY A 50 -2.81 21.41 28.07
N TRP A 51 -4.14 21.28 28.01
CA TRP A 51 -4.91 20.67 29.10
C TRP A 51 -4.42 19.25 29.42
N GLY A 52 -4.05 19.02 30.68
CA GLY A 52 -3.50 17.75 31.16
C GLY A 52 -2.05 17.46 30.73
N THR A 53 -1.31 18.47 30.30
CA THR A 53 0.12 18.41 29.94
C THR A 53 0.95 19.35 30.82
N ASP A 54 2.27 19.28 30.74
CA ASP A 54 3.18 20.19 31.45
C ASP A 54 3.27 21.59 30.83
N HIS A 55 2.62 21.82 29.68
CA HIS A 55 2.63 23.09 28.93
C HIS A 55 1.24 23.72 28.78
N VAL A 56 0.54 23.89 29.91
CA VAL A 56 -0.79 24.51 29.97
C VAL A 56 -0.80 25.89 29.29
N GLY A 57 -1.78 26.12 28.41
CA GLY A 57 -1.93 27.37 27.65
C GLY A 57 -1.28 27.36 26.27
N SER A 58 -0.52 26.30 25.91
CA SER A 58 0.10 26.16 24.60
C SER A 58 -0.14 24.76 24.01
N GLY A 59 -0.02 24.60 22.69
CA GLY A 59 -0.07 23.28 22.05
C GLY A 59 -1.41 22.52 22.19
N ARG A 60 -1.38 21.23 21.82
CA ARG A 60 -2.57 20.36 21.90
C ARG A 60 -2.76 19.86 23.33
N CYS A 61 -3.97 19.40 23.68
CA CYS A 61 -4.21 18.80 24.99
C CYS A 61 -3.70 17.35 25.06
N LYS A 62 -3.63 16.78 26.27
CA LYS A 62 -3.21 15.39 26.54
C LYS A 62 -3.87 14.36 25.63
N LEU A 63 -5.16 14.52 25.36
CA LEU A 63 -5.95 13.57 24.55
C LEU A 63 -5.72 13.68 23.04
N HIS A 64 -5.03 14.74 22.59
CA HIS A 64 -4.82 15.02 21.17
C HIS A 64 -3.33 15.26 20.86
N GLY A 65 -2.45 14.50 21.51
CA GLY A 65 -1.01 14.51 21.24
C GLY A 65 -0.22 15.58 21.99
N GLY A 66 -0.82 16.30 22.93
CA GLY A 66 -0.09 17.25 23.79
C GLY A 66 0.99 16.60 24.64
N CYS A 67 0.78 15.35 25.09
CA CYS A 67 1.83 14.61 25.81
C CYS A 67 2.74 13.79 24.87
N SER A 68 2.58 13.89 23.56
CA SER A 68 3.40 13.15 22.61
C SER A 68 4.69 13.92 22.34
N THR A 69 5.83 13.31 22.62
CA THR A 69 7.18 13.84 22.32
C THR A 69 7.53 13.71 20.82
N GLY A 70 6.56 13.89 19.94
CA GLY A 70 6.66 13.55 18.52
C GLY A 70 6.36 12.08 18.20
N PRO A 71 6.47 11.66 16.93
CA PRO A 71 6.37 10.26 16.55
C PRO A 71 7.39 9.45 17.35
N LYS A 72 6.96 8.36 18.01
CA LYS A 72 7.89 7.38 18.57
C LYS A 72 8.65 6.77 17.39
N SER A 73 9.84 7.30 17.07
CA SER A 73 10.79 6.79 16.08
C SER A 73 10.10 6.01 14.96
N GLY A 74 9.34 6.75 14.15
CA GLY A 74 8.73 6.19 12.95
C GLY A 74 9.84 5.61 12.08
N THR A 75 9.56 4.45 11.49
CA THR A 75 10.29 3.83 10.39
C THR A 75 11.07 4.87 9.59
N LEU A 76 12.41 4.72 9.53
CA LEU A 76 13.43 5.59 8.91
C LEU A 76 13.12 6.15 7.50
N ARG A 77 12.01 5.77 6.87
CA ARG A 77 11.57 6.29 5.56
C ARG A 77 11.17 7.78 5.57
N TYR A 78 10.88 8.37 6.73
CA TYR A 78 10.35 9.74 6.82
C TYR A 78 11.04 10.63 7.87
N SER A 79 12.25 10.27 8.32
CA SER A 79 13.04 11.15 9.18
C SER A 79 13.92 12.05 8.33
N ASP A 80 13.78 13.37 8.49
CA ASP A 80 14.66 14.38 7.86
C ASP A 80 16.15 14.20 8.22
N PHE A 81 16.42 13.37 9.23
CA PHE A 81 17.76 13.01 9.68
C PHE A 81 17.98 11.51 9.52
N VAL A 82 18.62 11.11 8.41
CA VAL A 82 19.11 9.75 8.19
C VAL A 82 20.61 9.74 8.48
N PRO A 83 21.11 8.85 9.35
CA PRO A 83 22.54 8.75 9.64
C PRO A 83 23.38 8.48 8.38
N THR A 84 24.53 9.14 8.24
CA THR A 84 25.41 9.02 7.06
C THR A 84 25.92 7.59 6.85
N ASP A 85 26.23 6.88 7.94
CA ASP A 85 26.63 5.46 7.92
C ASP A 85 25.55 4.56 7.30
N LEU A 86 24.28 4.88 7.52
CA LEU A 86 23.16 4.14 6.95
C LEU A 86 22.95 4.44 5.46
N ILE A 87 23.12 5.71 5.04
CA ILE A 87 22.97 6.11 3.64
C ILE A 87 24.02 5.42 2.78
N GLU A 88 25.29 5.48 3.19
CA GLU A 88 26.40 4.84 2.45
C GLU A 88 26.15 3.34 2.26
N LYS A 89 25.74 2.66 3.34
CA LYS A 89 25.43 1.22 3.29
C LYS A 89 24.20 0.91 2.46
N TYR A 90 23.17 1.76 2.52
CA TYR A 90 21.99 1.59 1.69
C TYR A 90 22.31 1.75 0.20
N GLU A 91 23.05 2.79 -0.18
CA GLU A 91 23.46 3.02 -1.57
C GLU A 91 24.31 1.89 -2.11
N GLU A 92 25.26 1.36 -1.33
CA GLU A 92 26.04 0.16 -1.66
C GLU A 92 25.12 -1.01 -2.02
N PHE A 93 24.16 -1.34 -1.16
CA PHE A 93 23.24 -2.46 -1.41
C PHE A 93 22.17 -2.18 -2.46
N ALA A 94 21.77 -0.92 -2.65
CA ALA A 94 20.77 -0.52 -3.63
C ALA A 94 21.34 -0.49 -5.05
N LEU A 95 22.64 -0.16 -5.21
CA LEU A 95 23.34 -0.22 -6.50
C LEU A 95 23.45 -1.65 -7.04
N GLU A 96 23.40 -2.66 -6.18
CA GLU A 96 23.37 -4.07 -6.56
C GLU A 96 21.98 -4.54 -7.03
N SER A 97 20.94 -3.72 -6.88
CA SER A 97 19.55 -4.11 -7.16
C SER A 97 18.89 -3.29 -8.28
N ASP A 98 18.17 -3.98 -9.17
CA ASP A 98 17.34 -3.35 -10.19
C ASP A 98 16.19 -2.52 -9.58
N LYS A 99 16.07 -1.26 -10.02
CA LYS A 99 15.09 -0.25 -9.58
C LYS A 99 13.69 -0.47 -10.16
N ASP A 100 13.13 -1.67 -10.02
CA ASP A 100 11.69 -1.86 -10.28
C ASP A 100 10.92 -1.66 -8.97
N ILE A 101 9.83 -0.88 -9.01
CA ILE A 101 8.91 -0.63 -7.89
C ILE A 101 8.27 -1.93 -7.37
N LYS A 102 8.28 -3.00 -8.18
CA LYS A 102 7.81 -4.33 -7.79
C LYS A 102 8.88 -5.18 -7.09
N CYS A 103 10.12 -4.72 -7.04
CA CYS A 103 11.21 -5.44 -6.41
C CYS A 103 11.35 -5.02 -4.95
N LEU A 104 11.09 -5.96 -4.04
CA LEU A 104 11.36 -5.83 -2.60
C LEU A 104 12.87 -5.71 -2.26
N ASN A 105 13.71 -5.49 -3.27
CA ASN A 105 15.16 -5.42 -3.13
C ASN A 105 15.57 -4.18 -2.33
N ASP A 106 14.90 -3.04 -2.54
CA ASP A 106 15.20 -1.81 -1.81
C ASP A 106 14.90 -1.95 -0.31
N GLU A 107 13.79 -2.60 0.05
CA GLU A 107 13.48 -2.92 1.45
C GLU A 107 14.49 -3.88 2.07
N ILE A 108 14.92 -4.91 1.33
CA ILE A 108 15.93 -5.86 1.78
C ILE A 108 17.29 -5.16 1.95
N ALA A 109 17.69 -4.31 1.01
CA ALA A 109 18.90 -3.51 1.05
C ALA A 109 18.91 -2.59 2.27
N LEU A 110 17.80 -1.91 2.56
CA LEU A 110 17.65 -1.07 3.75
C LEU A 110 17.78 -1.88 5.05
N LEU A 111 17.18 -3.07 5.12
CA LEU A 111 17.31 -3.93 6.31
C LEU A 111 18.73 -4.45 6.51
N ARG A 112 19.42 -4.82 5.42
CA ARG A 112 20.85 -5.18 5.45
C ARG A 112 21.70 -4.03 5.96
N ALA A 113 21.47 -2.81 5.47
CA ALA A 113 22.17 -1.62 5.92
C ALA A 113 21.94 -1.37 7.43
N LYS A 114 20.70 -1.51 7.91
CA LYS A 114 20.39 -1.39 9.35
C LYS A 114 21.10 -2.43 10.20
N ILE A 115 21.12 -3.70 9.77
CA ILE A 115 21.82 -4.78 10.47
C ILE A 115 23.31 -4.45 10.55
N ALA A 116 23.95 -4.10 9.42
CA ALA A 116 25.37 -3.77 9.36
C ALA A 116 25.74 -2.58 10.27
N VAL A 117 24.90 -1.53 10.29
CA VAL A 117 25.09 -0.38 11.19
C VAL A 117 24.98 -0.81 12.65
N VAL A 118 24.01 -1.66 12.99
CA VAL A 118 23.86 -2.16 14.37
C VAL A 118 25.03 -3.06 14.76
N GLU A 119 25.51 -3.94 13.88
CA GLU A 119 26.67 -4.81 14.10
C GLU A 119 27.97 -4.02 14.30
N SER A 120 28.10 -2.89 13.61
CA SER A 120 29.25 -1.98 13.76
C SER A 120 29.27 -1.25 15.12
N LYS A 121 28.11 -1.16 15.79
CA LYS A 121 27.95 -0.55 17.10
C LYS A 121 28.11 -1.65 18.15
N ASN A 122 28.86 -1.36 19.22
CA ASN A 122 29.35 -2.33 20.21
C ASN A 122 28.29 -3.36 20.68
N LYS A 123 28.69 -4.63 20.85
CA LYS A 123 27.82 -5.79 21.10
C LYS A 123 27.24 -5.86 22.52
N ASP A 124 26.41 -4.90 22.89
CA ASP A 124 25.52 -5.04 24.05
C ASP A 124 24.31 -5.92 23.70
N GLU A 125 23.76 -6.64 24.69
CA GLU A 125 22.57 -7.53 24.58
C GLU A 125 21.34 -6.82 23.96
N LYS A 126 21.29 -5.48 24.08
CA LYS A 126 20.23 -4.64 23.48
C LYS A 126 20.28 -4.63 21.94
N TYR A 127 21.46 -4.77 21.35
CA TYR A 127 21.64 -4.77 19.89
C TYR A 127 21.31 -6.13 19.30
N ASP A 128 21.56 -7.23 20.01
CA ASP A 128 21.17 -8.58 19.58
C ASP A 128 19.66 -8.69 19.33
N LYS A 129 18.84 -8.10 20.22
CA LYS A 129 17.38 -8.05 20.03
C LYS A 129 16.96 -7.25 18.81
N GLN A 130 17.67 -6.16 18.49
CA GLN A 130 17.39 -5.34 17.30
C GLN A 130 17.80 -6.07 16.02
N ILE A 131 18.96 -6.72 16.01
CA ILE A 131 19.43 -7.55 14.89
C ILE A 131 18.42 -8.66 14.61
N LEU A 132 18.00 -9.41 15.65
CA LEU A 132 17.01 -10.48 15.51
C LEU A 132 15.69 -9.99 14.92
N MET A 133 15.23 -8.80 15.34
CA MET A 133 14.01 -8.19 14.79
C MET A 133 14.17 -7.86 13.30
N TYR A 134 15.30 -7.25 12.89
CA TYR A 134 15.55 -6.94 11.48
C TYR A 134 15.76 -8.19 10.62
N MET A 135 16.40 -9.23 11.16
CA MET A 135 16.56 -10.52 10.47
C MET A 135 15.21 -11.18 10.19
N GLU A 136 14.29 -11.18 11.16
CA GLU A 136 12.95 -11.74 10.99
C GLU A 136 12.13 -10.94 9.96
N GLU A 137 12.24 -9.61 9.95
CA GLU A 137 11.60 -8.77 8.94
C GLU A 137 12.17 -9.03 7.54
N MET A 138 13.50 -9.16 7.43
CA MET A 138 14.18 -9.46 6.17
C MET A 138 13.78 -10.84 5.64
N ARG A 139 13.67 -11.85 6.51
CA ARG A 139 13.19 -13.19 6.14
C ARG A 139 11.82 -13.12 5.48
N ARG A 140 10.86 -12.39 6.06
CA ARG A 140 9.50 -12.25 5.51
C ARG A 140 9.49 -11.59 4.14
N LEU A 141 10.33 -10.57 3.94
CA LEU A 141 10.45 -9.90 2.65
C LEU A 141 11.06 -10.82 1.58
N VAL A 142 12.08 -11.62 1.93
CA VAL A 142 12.67 -12.61 1.02
C VAL A 142 11.64 -13.68 0.64
N GLU A 143 10.88 -14.21 1.60
CA GLU A 143 9.81 -15.18 1.33
C GLU A 143 8.71 -14.57 0.43
N THR A 144 8.35 -13.31 0.67
CA THR A 144 7.36 -12.60 -0.17
C THR A 144 7.91 -12.36 -1.57
N LYS A 145 9.17 -11.95 -1.69
CA LYS A 145 9.85 -11.76 -2.97
C LYS A 145 9.85 -13.04 -3.78
N GLN A 146 10.22 -14.16 -3.15
CA GLN A 146 10.22 -15.47 -3.82
C GLN A 146 8.83 -15.85 -4.32
N LYS A 147 7.77 -15.67 -3.52
CA LYS A 147 6.38 -15.93 -3.95
C LYS A 147 5.97 -15.04 -5.12
N VAL A 148 6.37 -13.77 -5.11
CA VAL A 148 6.10 -12.84 -6.20
C VAL A 148 6.85 -13.25 -7.47
N GLU A 149 8.14 -13.58 -7.37
CA GLU A 149 8.95 -14.04 -8.50
C GLU A 149 8.44 -15.37 -9.07
N GLU A 150 8.07 -16.33 -8.23
CA GLU A 150 7.42 -17.58 -8.64
C GLU A 150 6.07 -17.33 -9.30
N GLY A 151 5.26 -16.43 -8.75
CA GLY A 151 4.01 -16.01 -9.38
C GLY A 151 4.21 -15.28 -10.72
N ILE A 152 5.33 -14.56 -10.88
CA ILE A 152 5.71 -13.91 -12.14
C ILE A 152 6.22 -14.93 -13.16
N LYS A 153 6.91 -16.01 -12.75
CA LYS A 153 7.34 -17.08 -13.67
C LYS A 153 6.20 -17.74 -14.44
N HIS A 154 4.99 -17.74 -13.87
CA HIS A 154 3.79 -18.27 -14.52
C HIS A 154 3.08 -17.25 -15.43
N LYS A 155 3.58 -16.01 -15.50
CA LYS A 155 3.04 -15.00 -16.41
C LYS A 155 3.73 -15.12 -17.75
N ILE A 156 2.99 -15.61 -18.74
CA ILE A 156 3.41 -15.57 -20.13
C ILE A 156 3.38 -14.11 -20.58
N ASP A 157 4.48 -13.63 -21.14
CA ASP A 157 4.53 -12.28 -21.73
C ASP A 157 3.52 -12.19 -22.88
N ILE A 158 2.73 -11.12 -22.92
CA ILE A 158 1.70 -10.93 -23.94
C ILE A 158 2.30 -10.90 -25.35
N SER A 159 3.53 -10.44 -25.51
CA SER A 159 4.25 -10.47 -26.79
C SER A 159 4.49 -11.90 -27.28
N VAL A 160 4.80 -12.82 -26.36
CA VAL A 160 4.97 -14.25 -26.69
C VAL A 160 3.63 -14.82 -27.12
N VAL A 161 2.54 -14.51 -26.41
CA VAL A 161 1.19 -14.92 -26.81
C VAL A 161 0.85 -14.41 -28.21
N HIS A 162 1.11 -13.12 -28.51
CA HIS A 162 0.90 -12.55 -29.83
C HIS A 162 1.71 -13.26 -30.92
N SER A 163 2.99 -13.56 -30.67
CA SER A 163 3.83 -14.28 -31.65
C SER A 163 3.28 -15.68 -31.97
N VAL A 164 2.78 -16.41 -30.97
CA VAL A 164 2.20 -17.73 -31.16
C VAL A 164 0.90 -17.63 -31.97
N VAL A 165 0.05 -16.65 -31.64
CA VAL A 165 -1.20 -16.40 -32.38
C VAL A 165 -0.92 -16.04 -33.84
N ASP A 166 0.04 -15.15 -34.10
CA ASP A 166 0.44 -14.77 -35.46
C ASP A 166 0.96 -15.96 -36.26
N ASP A 167 1.74 -16.84 -35.64
CA ASP A 167 2.25 -18.04 -36.30
C ASP A 167 1.14 -19.05 -36.60
N VAL A 168 0.16 -19.20 -35.70
CA VAL A 168 -1.05 -20.01 -35.96
C VAL A 168 -1.83 -19.43 -37.14
N ILE A 169 -2.05 -18.11 -37.19
CA ILE A 169 -2.73 -17.44 -38.30
C ILE A 169 -2.00 -17.70 -39.63
N LYS A 170 -0.66 -17.52 -39.66
CA LYS A 170 0.15 -17.81 -40.86
C LYS A 170 0.07 -19.27 -41.30
N ILE A 171 -0.01 -20.21 -40.38
CA ILE A 171 -0.15 -21.65 -40.70
C ILE A 171 -1.51 -21.91 -41.33
N ILE A 172 -2.59 -21.40 -40.74
CA ILE A 172 -3.96 -21.52 -41.29
C ILE A 172 -4.01 -20.93 -42.69
N ASP A 173 -3.46 -19.73 -42.87
CA ASP A 173 -3.50 -19.04 -44.17
C ASP A 173 -2.75 -19.78 -45.26
N ARG A 174 -1.64 -20.44 -44.91
CA ARG A 174 -0.82 -21.21 -45.85
C ARG A 174 -1.40 -22.58 -46.19
N ARG A 175 -2.14 -23.20 -45.27
CA ARG A 175 -2.59 -24.59 -45.40
C ARG A 175 -4.02 -24.74 -45.88
N ILE A 176 -4.85 -23.72 -45.71
CA ILE A 176 -6.26 -23.76 -46.08
C ILE A 176 -6.50 -22.77 -47.22
N GLU A 177 -7.04 -23.23 -48.34
CA GLU A 177 -7.42 -22.35 -49.46
C GLU A 177 -8.88 -21.90 -49.37
N ASP A 178 -9.74 -22.68 -48.71
CA ASP A 178 -11.16 -22.38 -48.54
C ASP A 178 -11.40 -21.20 -47.58
N ASN A 179 -11.87 -20.09 -48.14
CA ASN A 179 -12.16 -18.87 -47.40
C ASN A 179 -13.36 -18.99 -46.46
N GLU A 180 -14.35 -19.84 -46.74
CA GLU A 180 -15.48 -20.06 -45.84
C GLU A 180 -15.04 -20.86 -44.61
N LEU A 181 -14.18 -21.86 -44.81
CA LEU A 181 -13.56 -22.59 -43.69
C LEU A 181 -12.66 -21.68 -42.83
N LYS A 182 -11.87 -20.79 -43.44
CA LYS A 182 -11.08 -19.78 -42.70
C LYS A 182 -11.97 -18.87 -41.83
N LYS A 183 -13.09 -18.40 -42.38
CA LYS A 183 -14.05 -17.57 -41.62
C LYS A 183 -14.64 -18.32 -40.44
N ALA A 184 -15.00 -19.60 -40.62
CA ALA A 184 -15.50 -20.43 -39.54
C ALA A 184 -14.46 -20.56 -38.40
N ILE A 185 -13.21 -20.89 -38.74
CA ILE A 185 -12.11 -20.97 -37.76
C ILE A 185 -11.89 -19.64 -37.05
N ALA A 186 -11.94 -18.50 -37.75
CA ALA A 186 -11.78 -17.18 -37.14
C ALA A 186 -12.93 -16.80 -36.19
N VAL A 187 -14.15 -17.33 -36.41
CA VAL A 187 -15.26 -17.20 -35.47
C VAL A 187 -15.02 -18.06 -34.25
N ASP A 188 -14.56 -19.30 -34.41
CA ASP A 188 -14.27 -20.20 -33.29
C ASP A 188 -13.12 -19.67 -32.43
N MET A 189 -12.06 -19.14 -33.04
CA MET A 189 -10.92 -18.54 -32.33
C MET A 189 -11.32 -17.34 -31.45
N ARG A 190 -12.35 -16.58 -31.85
CA ARG A 190 -12.89 -15.46 -31.04
C ARG A 190 -13.57 -15.93 -29.75
N HIS A 191 -13.98 -17.19 -29.69
CA HIS A 191 -14.65 -17.78 -28.54
C HIS A 191 -13.73 -18.69 -27.72
N ILE A 192 -12.42 -18.72 -28.01
CA ILE A 192 -11.46 -19.45 -27.18
C ILE A 192 -11.46 -18.82 -25.79
N HIS A 193 -11.99 -19.56 -24.83
CA HIS A 193 -11.91 -19.20 -23.43
C HIS A 193 -10.64 -19.80 -22.85
N ILE A 194 -9.76 -18.94 -22.31
CA ILE A 194 -8.63 -19.40 -21.52
C ILE A 194 -9.19 -19.64 -20.11
N PRO A 195 -9.31 -20.89 -19.65
CA PRO A 195 -9.74 -21.16 -18.27
C PRO A 195 -8.74 -20.51 -17.31
N ASP A 196 -9.24 -19.98 -16.20
CA ASP A 196 -8.40 -19.41 -15.15
C ASP A 196 -7.37 -20.47 -14.70
N PHE A 197 -6.08 -20.22 -14.97
CA PHE A 197 -5.00 -21.06 -14.47
C PHE A 197 -4.87 -20.81 -12.95
N ILE A 198 -5.14 -21.85 -12.15
CA ILE A 198 -5.03 -21.88 -10.68
C ILE A 198 -3.55 -21.90 -10.26
#